data_AF-A0A7C5NJJ3-F1
#
_entry.id   AF-A0A7C5NJJ3-F1
#
_cell.length_a   1.000
_cell.length_b   1.000
_cell.length_c   1.000
_cell.angle_alpha   90.00
_cell.angle_beta   90.00
_cell.angle_gamma   90.00
#
_symmetry.space_group_name_H-M   'P 1'
#
loop_
_entity.id
_entity.type
_entity.pdbx_description
1 polymer ?
#
loop_
_entity_poly.entity_id
_entity_poly.type
_entity_poly.pdbx_seq_one_letter_code
_entity_poly.pdbx_strand_id
1 'polypeptide(L)'
;MKRIFVVGAGLSTSCLINYLIERAEENDWEVIVGDLDIDLAKKKTNGHERAKAIKFDVFNDRQRSNEVKKADIIVSMLPARFHYLIV
;
A
#
# COMPACT_ATOMS: atom_id res chain seq x y z
N MET A 1 -2.00 13.77 9.76
CA MET A 1 -1.86 12.90 8.59
C MET A 1 -1.55 11.48 9.02
N LYS A 2 -2.40 10.52 8.63
CA LYS A 2 -2.21 9.08 8.89
C LYS A 2 -1.76 8.38 7.62
N ARG A 3 -0.75 7.52 7.70
CA ARG A 3 -0.21 6.80 6.56
C ARG A 3 -0.73 5.37 6.52
N ILE A 4 -1.49 5.05 5.49
CA ILE A 4 -2.04 3.71 5.25
C ILE A 4 -1.20 3.04 4.19
N PHE A 5 -0.56 1.93 4.53
CA PHE A 5 0.24 1.16 3.59
C PHE A 5 -0.50 -0.11 3.16
N VAL A 6 -0.92 -0.14 1.90
CA VAL A 6 -1.56 -1.30 1.27
C VAL A 6 -0.50 -2.12 0.56
N VAL A 7 -0.35 -3.38 0.98
CA VAL A 7 0.64 -4.30 0.40
C VAL A 7 -0.06 -5.27 -0.54
N GLY A 8 0.28 -5.16 -1.83
CA GLY A 8 -0.33 -5.88 -2.94
C GLY A 8 -1.34 -5.02 -3.72
N ALA A 9 -1.13 -4.88 -5.04
CA ALA A 9 -1.97 -4.13 -5.98
C ALA A 9 -2.78 -5.05 -6.92
N GLY A 10 -3.05 -6.28 -6.47
CA GLY A 10 -3.81 -7.28 -7.21
C GLY A 10 -5.26 -6.88 -7.51
N LEU A 11 -5.97 -7.72 -8.27
CA LEU A 11 -7.35 -7.46 -8.73
C LEU A 11 -8.29 -7.12 -7.57
N SER A 12 -8.34 -7.96 -6.55
CA SER A 12 -9.22 -7.81 -5.38
C SER A 12 -8.93 -6.55 -4.55
N THR A 13 -7.71 -6.03 -4.61
CA THR A 13 -7.29 -4.85 -3.84
C THR A 13 -7.73 -3.53 -4.47
N SER A 14 -8.15 -3.54 -5.75
CA SER A 14 -8.51 -2.32 -6.49
C SER A 14 -9.65 -1.54 -5.82
N CYS A 15 -10.70 -2.25 -5.37
CA CYS A 15 -11.84 -1.64 -4.71
C CYS A 15 -11.43 -0.97 -3.38
N LEU A 16 -10.59 -1.65 -2.60
CA LEU A 16 -10.06 -1.12 -1.35
C LEU A 16 -9.21 0.14 -1.59
N ILE A 17 -8.29 0.10 -2.56
CA ILE A 17 -7.42 1.25 -2.88
C ILE A 17 -8.27 2.45 -3.27
N ASN A 18 -9.24 2.28 -4.17
CA ASN A 18 -10.12 3.36 -4.60
C ASN A 18 -10.91 3.94 -3.42
N TYR A 19 -11.50 3.09 -2.58
CA TYR A 19 -12.23 3.52 -1.39
C TYR A 19 -11.37 4.34 -0.42
N LEU A 20 -10.12 3.91 -0.17
CA LEU A 20 -9.20 4.63 0.70
C LEU A 20 -8.80 5.98 0.11
N ILE A 21 -8.57 6.04 -1.20
CA ILE A 21 -8.20 7.28 -1.91
C ILE A 21 -9.35 8.28 -1.90
N GLU A 22 -10.57 7.86 -2.20
CA GLU A 22 -11.77 8.70 -2.17
C GLU A 22 -12.02 9.34 -0.80
N ARG A 23 -11.62 8.67 0.27
CA ARG A 23 -11.74 9.14 1.66
C ARG A 23 -10.49 9.81 2.20
N ALA A 24 -9.39 9.81 1.44
CA ALA A 24 -8.09 10.23 1.94
C ALA A 24 -8.02 11.72 2.26
N GLU A 25 -8.68 12.56 1.47
CA GLU A 25 -8.69 14.01 1.71
C GLU A 25 -9.51 14.35 2.96
N GLU A 26 -10.72 13.79 3.09
CA GLU A 26 -11.62 14.03 4.23
C GLU A 26 -11.02 13.60 5.57
N ASN A 27 -10.23 12.51 5.57
CA ASN A 27 -9.68 11.92 6.79
C ASN A 27 -8.19 12.21 7.01
N ASP A 28 -7.59 13.06 6.16
CA ASP A 28 -6.16 13.38 6.16
C ASP A 28 -5.26 12.12 6.13
N TRP A 29 -5.54 11.23 5.17
CA TRP A 29 -4.76 10.02 4.92
C TRP A 29 -3.76 10.21 3.77
N GLU A 30 -2.63 9.53 3.88
CA GLU A 30 -1.72 9.26 2.78
C GLU A 30 -1.75 7.76 2.49
N VAL A 31 -2.21 7.39 1.30
CA VAL A 31 -2.34 5.99 0.88
C VAL A 31 -1.09 5.60 0.09
N ILE A 32 -0.34 4.63 0.60
CA ILE A 32 0.82 4.06 -0.08
C ILE A 32 0.44 2.67 -0.59
N VAL A 33 0.63 2.43 -1.88
CA VAL A 33 0.38 1.13 -2.50
C VAL A 33 1.72 0.52 -2.90
N GLY A 34 2.07 -0.59 -2.26
CA GLY A 34 3.29 -1.35 -2.55
C GLY A 34 2.98 -2.62 -3.32
N ASP A 35 3.62 -2.81 -4.46
CA ASP A 35 3.58 -4.07 -5.21
C ASP A 35 4.95 -4.37 -5.82
N LEU A 36 5.22 -5.64 -6.13
CA LEU A 36 6.44 -6.04 -6.81
C LEU A 36 6.50 -5.41 -8.21
N ASP A 37 5.34 -5.28 -8.85
CA ASP A 37 5.13 -4.53 -10.09
C ASP A 37 4.65 -3.10 -9.76
N ILE A 38 5.57 -2.14 -9.90
CA ILE A 38 5.28 -0.73 -9.66
C ILE A 38 4.24 -0.16 -10.63
N ASP A 39 4.13 -0.68 -11.85
CA ASP A 39 3.22 -0.14 -12.85
C ASP A 39 1.77 -0.52 -12.52
N LEU A 40 1.55 -1.71 -11.94
CA LEU A 40 0.27 -2.06 -11.33
C LEU A 40 -0.09 -1.09 -10.21
N ALA A 41 0.81 -0.86 -9.26
CA ALA A 41 0.57 0.07 -8.17
C ALA A 41 0.27 1.50 -8.67
N LYS A 42 1.05 2.01 -9.63
CA LYS A 42 0.82 3.32 -10.26
C LYS A 42 -0.55 3.41 -10.89
N LYS A 43 -0.95 2.39 -11.66
CA LYS A 43 -2.26 2.32 -12.29
C LYS A 43 -3.41 2.36 -11.28
N LYS A 44 -3.23 1.76 -10.09
CA LYS A 44 -4.24 1.82 -9.01
C LYS A 44 -4.27 3.16 -8.30
N THR A 45 -3.13 3.83 -8.13
CA THR A 45 -3.08 5.16 -7.51
C THR A 45 -3.52 6.29 -8.43
N ASN A 46 -3.48 6.06 -9.75
CA ASN A 46 -3.95 6.98 -10.80
C ASN A 46 -3.46 8.43 -10.66
N GLY A 47 -2.26 8.64 -10.11
CA GLY A 47 -1.66 9.97 -9.93
C GLY A 47 -2.36 10.85 -8.88
N HIS A 48 -3.18 10.29 -7.99
CA HIS A 48 -3.88 11.03 -6.95
C HIS A 48 -2.91 11.66 -5.94
N GLU A 49 -3.11 12.91 -5.53
CA GLU A 49 -2.18 13.65 -4.66
C GLU A 49 -1.98 12.98 -3.28
N ARG A 50 -3.04 12.38 -2.76
CA ARG A 50 -3.04 11.62 -1.49
C ARG A 50 -2.63 10.15 -1.64
N ALA A 51 -2.19 9.71 -2.82
CA ALA A 51 -1.79 8.34 -3.08
C ALA A 51 -0.40 8.23 -3.72
N LYS A 52 0.43 7.29 -3.27
CA LYS A 52 1.75 7.03 -3.87
C LYS A 52 1.94 5.55 -4.12
N ALA A 53 2.49 5.23 -5.29
CA ALA A 53 2.89 3.88 -5.65
C ALA A 53 4.38 3.67 -5.36
N ILE A 54 4.72 2.55 -4.73
CA ILE A 54 6.11 2.14 -4.49
C ILE A 54 6.34 0.73 -5.02
N LYS A 55 7.54 0.48 -5.53
CA LYS A 55 8.00 -0.89 -5.75
C LYS A 55 8.29 -1.52 -4.39
N PHE A 56 7.63 -2.61 -4.06
CA PHE A 56 7.76 -3.28 -2.77
C PHE A 56 8.00 -4.77 -2.95
N ASP A 57 9.11 -5.25 -2.40
CA ASP A 57 9.40 -6.67 -2.30
C ASP A 57 9.30 -7.12 -0.84
N VAL A 58 8.36 -8.04 -0.54
CA VAL A 58 8.13 -8.56 0.81
C VAL A 58 9.33 -9.33 1.38
N PHE A 59 10.20 -9.84 0.51
CA PHE A 59 11.42 -10.56 0.90
C PHE A 59 12.61 -9.63 1.14
N ASN A 60 12.48 -8.32 0.82
CA ASN A 60 13.51 -7.34 1.13
C ASN A 60 13.33 -6.82 2.56
N ASP A 61 14.02 -7.46 3.51
CA ASP A 61 13.93 -7.13 4.94
C ASP A 61 14.17 -5.65 5.27
N ARG A 62 15.15 -5.02 4.60
CA ARG A 62 15.47 -3.60 4.83
C ARG A 62 14.35 -2.69 4.35
N GLN A 63 13.85 -2.92 3.14
CA GLN A 63 12.75 -2.14 2.58
C GLN A 63 11.48 -2.33 3.41
N ARG A 64 11.14 -3.59 3.71
CA ARG A 64 9.98 -3.95 4.53
C ARG A 64 10.00 -3.23 5.86
N SER A 65 11.08 -3.36 6.62
CA SER A 65 11.19 -2.74 7.94
C SER A 65 11.08 -1.21 7.88
N ASN A 66 11.61 -0.60 6.81
CA ASN A 66 11.53 0.86 6.64
C ASN A 66 10.11 1.33 6.30
N GLU A 67 9.40 0.63 5.40
CA GLU A 67 8.05 1.02 5.01
C GLU A 67 7.01 0.69 6.08
N VAL A 68 7.16 -0.44 6.79
CA VAL A 68 6.32 -0.82 7.94
C VAL A 68 6.41 0.24 9.03
N LYS A 69 7.61 0.72 9.38
CA LYS A 69 7.82 1.75 10.41
C LYS A 69 7.22 3.11 10.06
N LYS A 70 7.06 3.42 8.78
CA LYS A 70 6.47 4.69 8.33
C LYS A 70 4.95 4.66 8.33
N ALA A 71 4.34 3.48 8.33
CA ALA A 71 2.91 3.32 8.25
C ALA A 71 2.26 3.35 9.64
N ASP A 72 1.13 4.05 9.76
CA ASP A 72 0.26 3.94 10.93
C ASP A 72 -0.60 2.68 10.88
N ILE A 73 -1.04 2.31 9.67
CA ILE A 73 -1.87 1.14 9.41
C ILE A 73 -1.31 0.42 8.18
N ILE A 74 -1.24 -0.91 8.27
CA ILE A 74 -0.82 -1.76 7.15
C ILE A 74 -1.96 -2.70 6.80
N VAL A 75 -2.34 -2.71 5.53
CA VAL A 75 -3.33 -3.65 4.98
C VAL A 75 -2.62 -4.62 4.07
N SER A 76 -2.38 -5.85 4.56
CA SER A 76 -1.74 -6.92 3.79
C SER A 76 -2.77 -7.64 2.92
N MET A 77 -2.74 -7.38 1.62
CA MET A 77 -3.53 -8.08 0.59
C MET A 77 -2.69 -9.15 -0.14
N LEU A 78 -1.58 -9.57 0.47
CA LEU A 78 -0.74 -10.67 -0.01
C LEU A 78 -1.40 -12.03 0.26
N PRO A 79 -0.97 -13.11 -0.42
CA PRO A 79 -1.28 -14.47 -0.01
C PRO A 79 -1.02 -14.71 1.49
N ALA A 80 -1.92 -15.42 2.17
CA ALA A 80 -1.89 -15.61 3.63
C ALA A 80 -0.53 -16.09 4.17
N ARG A 81 0.17 -16.93 3.40
CA ARG A 81 1.51 -17.43 3.72
C ARG A 81 2.59 -16.36 3.87
N PHE A 82 2.36 -15.11 3.45
CA PHE A 82 3.31 -14.01 3.58
C PHE A 82 2.96 -13.01 4.68
N HIS A 83 1.82 -13.18 5.35
CA HIS A 83 1.38 -12.22 6.38
C HIS A 83 2.34 -12.19 7.57
N TYR A 84 2.99 -13.32 7.90
CA TYR A 84 4.01 -13.38 8.96
C TYR A 84 5.26 -12.53 8.68
N LEU A 85 5.50 -12.15 7.43
CA LEU A 85 6.63 -11.29 7.07
C LEU A 85 6.33 -9.82 7.40
N ILE A 86 5.05 -9.42 7.36
CA ILE A 86 4.60 -8.05 7.61
C ILE A 86 4.37 -7.86 9.11
N VAL A 87 5.46 -7.63 9.85
CA VAL A 87 5.51 -7.36 11.30
C VAL A 87 6.55 -6.29 11.60
#